data_AF-E6WV28-F1
#
_entry.id   AF-E6WV28-F1
#
_cell.length_a   1.000
_cell.length_b   1.000
_cell.length_c   1.000
_cell.angle_alpha   90.00
_cell.angle_beta   90.00
_cell.angle_gamma   90.00
#
_symmetry.space_group_name_H-M   'P 1'
#
loop_
_entity.id
_entity.type
_entity.pdbx_description
1 polymer ?
#
loop_
_entity_poly.entity_id
_entity_poly.type
_entity_poly.pdbx_seq_one_letter_code
_entity_poly.pdbx_strand_id
1 'polypeptide(L)' 'MHSDPGFLPDELCRRISALPWVKRCAVRLHEEGFHLSGIVLLDNASLGAEQAEEIRQLARSMNWRVDAVDVTLR' A
#
# COMPACT_ATOMS: atom_id res chain seq x y z
N MET A 1 -18.63 6.41 13.63
CA MET A 1 -17.90 5.48 12.74
C MET A 1 -16.51 5.31 13.32
N HIS A 2 -16.23 4.15 13.90
CA HIS A 2 -14.94 3.82 14.48
C HIS A 2 -14.05 3.33 13.33
N SER A 3 -13.01 4.08 12.98
CA SER A 3 -12.04 3.66 11.97
C SER A 3 -11.10 2.65 12.61
N ASP A 4 -11.49 1.37 12.58
CA ASP A 4 -10.65 0.28 13.06
C ASP A 4 -9.34 0.23 12.26
N PRO A 5 -8.16 0.32 12.89
CA PRO A 5 -6.86 0.33 12.20
C PRO A 5 -6.58 -0.96 11.43
N GLY A 6 -7.30 -2.05 11.73
CA GLY A 6 -7.24 -3.31 10.97
C GLY A 6 -7.78 -3.21 9.54
N PHE A 7 -8.63 -2.23 9.21
CA PHE A 7 -9.21 -2.11 7.86
C PHE A 7 -8.27 -1.51 6.81
N LEU A 8 -7.31 -0.69 7.23
CA LEU A 8 -6.44 0.06 6.31
C LEU A 8 -5.50 -0.83 5.48
N PRO A 9 -4.75 -1.79 6.05
CA PRO A 9 -3.89 -2.66 5.25
C PRO A 9 -4.69 -3.53 4.27
N ASP A 10 -5.84 -4.06 4.69
CA ASP A 10 -6.70 -4.88 3.83
C ASP A 10 -7.37 -4.08 2.71
N GLU A 11 -7.79 -2.84 2.99
CA GLU A 11 -8.34 -1.95 1.96
C GLU A 11 -7.25 -1.50 0.98
N LEU A 12 -6.04 -1.17 1.46
CA LEU A 12 -4.93 -0.78 0.60
C LEU A 12 -4.53 -1.96 -0.31
N CYS A 13 -4.46 -3.17 0.24
CA CYS A 13 -4.22 -4.39 -0.51
C CYS A 13 -5.29 -4.61 -1.59
N ARG A 14 -6.57 -4.42 -1.27
CA ARG A 14 -7.68 -4.53 -2.24
C ARG A 14 -7.57 -3.52 -3.37
N ARG A 15 -7.25 -2.26 -3.07
CA ARG A 15 -7.12 -1.20 -4.09
C ARG A 15 -5.89 -1.40 -4.98
N ILE A 16 -4.76 -1.80 -4.41
CA ILE A 16 -3.56 -2.14 -5.17
C ILE A 16 -3.84 -3.35 -6.08
N SER A 17 -4.52 -4.37 -5.56
CA SER A 17 -4.91 -5.56 -6.36
C SER A 17 -5.89 -5.24 -7.50
N ALA A 18 -6.58 -4.10 -7.45
CA ALA A 18 -7.48 -3.67 -8.52
C ALA A 18 -6.74 -2.98 -9.69
N LEU A 19 -5.44 -2.67 -9.54
CA LEU A 19 -4.64 -2.12 -10.62
C LEU A 19 -4.40 -3.19 -11.70
N PRO A 20 -4.57 -2.87 -13.00
CA PRO A 20 -4.57 -3.86 -14.08
C PRO A 20 -3.23 -4.58 -14.27
N TRP A 21 -2.14 -4.00 -13.76
CA TRP A 21 -0.78 -4.53 -13.87
C TRP A 21 -0.34 -5.31 -12.63
N VAL A 22 -1.11 -5.30 -11.54
CA VAL A 22 -0.79 -6.02 -10.29
C VAL A 22 -1.29 -7.47 -10.39
N LYS A 23 -0.40 -8.44 -10.17
CA LYS A 23 -0.78 -9.86 -10.14
C LYS A 23 -1.27 -10.30 -8.76
N ARG A 24 -0.46 -10.01 -7.74
CA ARG A 24 -0.74 -10.29 -6.33
C ARG A 24 0.04 -9.30 -5.48
N CYS A 25 -0.57 -8.85 -4.39
CA CYS A 25 0.12 -8.01 -3.43
C CYS A 25 -0.10 -8.50 -1.99
N ALA A 26 0.84 -8.12 -1.11
CA ALA A 26 0.66 -8.17 0.32
C ALA A 26 1.08 -6.82 0.92
N VAL A 27 0.29 -6.34 1.88
CA VAL A 27 0.52 -5.06 2.54
C VAL A 27 0.80 -5.30 4.00
N ARG A 28 1.87 -4.69 4.51
CA ARG A 28 2.19 -4.69 5.94
C ARG A 28 2.39 -3.25 6.36
N LEU A 29 1.47 -2.75 7.17
CA LEU A 29 1.57 -1.44 7.80
C LEU A 29 1.88 -1.61 9.28
N HIS A 30 2.67 -0.70 9.82
CA HIS A 30 2.91 -0.54 11.24
C HIS A 30 2.72 0.93 11.62
N GLU A 31 2.36 1.17 12.87
CA GLU A 31 2.15 2.52 13.40
C GLU A 31 3.46 3.03 14.00
N GLU A 32 3.90 4.20 13.53
CA GLU A 32 5.02 4.96 14.07
C GLU A 32 4.52 6.34 14.51
N GLY A 33 4.29 6.48 15.81
CA GLY A 33 3.68 7.68 16.39
C GLY A 33 2.23 7.83 15.93
N PHE A 34 1.93 8.89 15.16
CA PHE A 34 0.60 9.13 14.60
C PHE A 34 0.45 8.69 13.13
N HIS A 35 1.56 8.27 12.51
CA HIS A 35 1.64 7.89 11.11
C HIS A 35 1.67 6.37 10.94
N LEU A 36 1.17 5.91 9.80
CA LEU A 36 1.27 4.55 9.33
C LEU A 36 2.36 4.51 8.27
N SER A 37 3.35 3.68 8.51
CA SER A 37 4.43 3.38 7.59
C SER A 37 4.36 1.90 7.23
N GLY A 38 4.90 1.50 6.09
CA GLY A 38 4.92 0.09 5.78
C GLY A 38 5.49 -0.27 4.42
N ILE A 39 5.26 -1.53 4.07
CA ILE A 39 5.78 -2.15 2.86
C ILE A 39 4.67 -2.84 2.09
N VAL A 40 4.69 -2.64 0.77
CA VAL A 40 3.89 -3.35 -0.22
C VAL A 40 4.82 -4.32 -0.94
N LEU A 41 4.50 -5.60 -0.83
CA LEU A 41 5.17 -6.68 -1.54
C LEU A 41 4.33 -7.07 -2.75
N LEU A 42 4.93 -7.05 -3.94
CA LEU A 42 4.28 -7.41 -5.20
C LEU A 42 4.85 -8.71 -5.76
N ASP A 43 3.98 -9.58 -6.25
CA ASP A 43 4.35 -10.81 -6.96
C ASP A 43 4.39 -10.57 -8.48
N ASN A 44 5.13 -9.53 -8.86
CA ASN A 44 5.25 -9.04 -10.24
C ASN A 44 6.62 -9.42 -10.81
N ALA A 45 6.70 -9.61 -12.14
CA ALA A 45 7.97 -9.94 -12.79
C ALA A 45 8.95 -8.76 -12.82
N SER A 46 8.41 -7.53 -12.83
CA SER A 46 9.16 -6.29 -12.80
C SER A 46 8.34 -5.21 -12.08
N LEU A 47 9.05 -4.24 -11.51
CA LEU A 47 8.47 -3.06 -10.89
C LEU A 47 9.18 -1.82 -11.46
N GLY A 48 8.43 -1.02 -12.21
CA GLY A 48 8.90 0.27 -12.71
C GLY A 48 8.76 1.39 -11.67
N ALA A 49 9.50 2.47 -11.85
CA ALA A 49 9.40 3.65 -10.97
C ALA A 49 7.99 4.27 -11.00
N GLU A 50 7.35 4.32 -12.17
CA GLU A 50 5.99 4.85 -12.33
C GLU A 50 4.95 4.00 -11.59
N GLN A 51 5.08 2.67 -11.66
CA GLN A 51 4.22 1.72 -10.96
C GLN A 51 4.37 1.82 -9.43
N ALA A 52 5.61 1.96 -8.95
CA ALA A 52 5.88 2.17 -7.54
C ALA A 52 5.26 3.50 -7.06
N GLU A 53 5.38 4.56 -7.85
CA GLU A 53 4.82 5.87 -7.53
C GLU A 53 3.28 5.87 -7.56
N GLU A 54 2.65 5.18 -8.51
CA GLU A 54 1.19 5.00 -8.56
C GLU A 54 0.67 4.38 -7.26
N ILE A 55 1.34 3.33 -6.75
CA ILE A 55 0.98 2.70 -5.47
C ILE A 55 1.16 3.67 -4.30
N ARG A 56 2.25 4.45 -4.26
CA ARG A 56 2.49 5.44 -3.19
C ARG A 56 1.42 6.52 -3.18
N GLN A 57 1.05 7.05 -4.35
CA GLN A 57 0.00 8.05 -4.47
C GLN A 57 -1.36 7.48 -4.06
N LEU A 58 -1.67 6.25 -4.48
CA LEU A 58 -2.87 5.54 -4.05
C LEU A 58 -2.93 5.41 -2.53
N ALA A 59 -1.84 4.98 -1.89
CA ALA A 59 -1.76 4.84 -0.44
C ALA A 59 -1.98 6.18 0.30
N ARG A 60 -1.32 7.26 -0.16
CA ARG A 60 -1.48 8.62 0.39
C ARG A 60 -2.89 9.18 0.18
N SER A 61 -3.54 8.84 -0.93
CA SER A 61 -4.91 9.29 -1.23
C SER A 61 -5.97 8.67 -0.31
N MET A 62 -5.69 7.49 0.25
CA MET A 62 -6.64 6.78 1.10
C MET A 62 -6.77 7.38 2.49
N ASN A 63 -5.65 7.76 3.10
CA ASN A 63 -5.64 8.26 4.47
C ASN A 63 -4.41 9.13 4.72
N TRP A 64 -4.63 10.30 5.32
CA TRP A 64 -3.58 11.24 5.69
C TRP A 64 -2.52 10.63 6.64
N ARG A 65 -2.89 9.57 7.39
CA ARG A 65 -1.96 8.88 8.29
C ARG A 65 -0.92 8.06 7.53
N VAL A 66 -1.19 7.62 6.30
CA VAL A 66 -0.26 6.80 5.52
C VAL A 66 0.79 7.70 4.88
N ASP A 67 1.99 7.71 5.45
CA ASP A 67 3.06 8.65 5.06
C ASP A 67 4.11 7.96 4.18
N ALA A 68 4.73 6.91 4.71
CA ALA A 68 5.83 6.20 4.08
C ALA A 68 5.41 4.77 3.69
N VAL A 69 5.28 4.53 2.38
CA VAL A 69 5.04 3.18 1.83
C VAL A 69 6.16 2.84 0.87
N ASP A 70 6.94 1.82 1.22
CA ASP A 70 7.91 1.22 0.32
C ASP A 70 7.23 0.14 -0.54
N VAL A 71 7.61 0.08 -1.81
CA VAL A 71 7.03 -0.85 -2.78
C VAL A 71 8.16 -1.67 -3.36
N THR A 72 8.10 -2.98 -3.20
CA THR A 72 9.13 -3.89 -3.69
C THR A 72 8.53 -5.20 -4.21
N LEU A 73 9.34 -5.95 -4.95
CA LEU A 73 9.01 -7.30 -5.39
C LEU A 73 9.27 -8.31 -4.26
N ARG A 74 8.48 -9.39 -4.25
CA ARG A 74 8.63 -10.50 -3.31
C ARG A 74 9.79 -11.43 -3.68
#